data_AF-A0A4V1URI8-F1
#
_entry.id   AF-A0A4V1URI8-F1
#
_cell.length_a   1.000
_cell.length_b   1.000
_cell.length_c   1.000
_cell.angle_alpha   90.00
_cell.angle_beta   90.00
_cell.angle_gamma   90.00
#
_symmetry.space_group_name_H-M   'P 1'
#
loop_
_entity.id
_entity.type
_entity.pdbx_description
1 polymer ?
#
loop_
_entity_poly.entity_id
_entity_poly.type
_entity_poly.pdbx_seq_one_letter_code
_entity_poly.pdbx_strand_id
1 'polypeptide(L)'
;MRYRSEDIHPVLWTAVDELTGRMMTGQASGKAVMAHHSEWTKEYGGEFLRQMAAPLLLMAAGFAMIAAKLPKPISAIVMLLGILWTVVTLIVKTAGNFRQMSVRELEVLLPELKFEGVGRAYAETVLAVGQASLSEEMRSETLQELKRVMDEHERIESARERLSTGARDRPELLEEVIRLKGKMESAKDAEARALFRESLDVAQTRLDSTEHQAAFGERLEAQAELLRQSVLRVRDTLSLPSVDTSTDGGALRQALASVRSRAEAVEKAVQEVQSW
;
A
#
# COMPACT_ATOMS: atom_id res chain seq x y z
N MET A 1 -0.41 -0.88 21.89
CA MET A 1 -0.76 -1.80 20.78
C MET A 1 0.33 -1.70 19.72
N ARG A 2 0.66 -2.81 19.05
CA ARG A 2 1.57 -2.85 17.91
C ARG A 2 0.84 -3.47 16.73
N TYR A 3 0.91 -2.83 15.57
CA TYR A 3 0.50 -3.43 14.31
C TYR A 3 1.59 -4.39 13.86
N ARG A 4 1.20 -5.61 13.51
CA ARG A 4 2.08 -6.56 12.85
C ARG A 4 1.78 -6.56 11.35
N SER A 5 2.69 -7.14 10.56
CA SER A 5 2.46 -7.29 9.11
C SER A 5 1.23 -8.12 8.74
N GLU A 6 0.74 -8.96 9.65
CA GLU A 6 -0.49 -9.72 9.46
C GLU A 6 -1.76 -8.84 9.57
N ASP A 7 -1.70 -7.80 10.41
CA ASP A 7 -2.86 -6.99 10.81
C ASP A 7 -3.19 -5.87 9.81
N ILE A 8 -2.20 -5.39 9.06
CA ILE A 8 -2.34 -4.23 8.16
C ILE A 8 -1.87 -4.56 6.75
N HIS A 9 -2.56 -3.99 5.78
CA HIS A 9 -2.28 -4.15 4.35
C HIS A 9 -0.83 -3.78 3.99
N PRO A 10 -0.15 -4.56 3.12
CA PRO A 10 1.25 -4.34 2.71
C PRO A 10 1.56 -2.93 2.20
N VAL A 11 0.61 -2.25 1.54
CA VAL A 11 0.77 -0.87 1.06
C VAL A 11 1.26 0.09 2.14
N LEU A 12 0.81 -0.09 3.39
CA LEU A 12 1.25 0.76 4.51
C LEU A 12 2.74 0.56 4.79
N TRP A 13 3.21 -0.70 4.76
CA TRP A 13 4.61 -1.05 4.96
C TRP A 13 5.49 -0.56 3.82
N THR A 14 5.06 -0.75 2.58
CA THR A 14 5.80 -0.24 1.41
C THR A 14 6.01 1.26 1.50
N ALA A 15 4.98 2.03 1.88
CA ALA A 15 5.10 3.48 2.03
C ALA A 15 6.04 3.89 3.19
N VAL A 16 6.02 3.13 4.29
CA VAL A 16 6.94 3.32 5.43
C VAL A 16 8.38 2.99 5.02
N ASP A 17 8.60 1.92 4.24
CA ASP A 17 9.91 1.52 3.73
C ASP A 17 10.46 2.57 2.75
N GLU A 18 9.63 3.08 1.84
CA GLU A 18 10.00 4.17 0.94
C GLU A 18 10.34 5.46 1.69
N LEU A 19 9.57 5.80 2.72
CA LEU A 19 9.86 6.93 3.58
C LEU A 19 11.20 6.72 4.31
N THR A 20 11.43 5.54 4.88
CA THR A 20 12.68 5.19 5.57
C THR A 20 13.87 5.25 4.61
N GLY A 21 13.73 4.76 3.38
CA GLY A 21 14.72 4.91 2.32
C GLY A 21 15.05 6.38 2.05
N ARG A 22 14.04 7.25 1.95
CA ARG A 22 14.22 8.71 1.80
C ARG A 22 14.89 9.35 3.03
N MET A 23 14.62 8.85 4.23
CA MET A 23 15.30 9.32 5.45
C MET A 23 16.80 9.00 5.39
N MET A 24 17.16 7.78 4.97
CA MET A 24 18.55 7.33 4.85
C MET A 24 19.34 8.06 3.75
N THR A 25 18.67 8.51 2.69
CA THR A 25 19.28 9.29 1.61
C THR A 25 19.26 10.81 1.85
N GLY A 26 18.73 11.27 3.00
CA GLY A 26 18.66 12.69 3.35
C GLY A 26 17.60 13.49 2.58
N GLN A 27 16.67 12.80 1.90
CA GLN A 27 15.59 13.40 1.12
C GLN A 27 14.29 13.61 1.92
N ALA A 28 14.24 13.17 3.18
CA ALA A 28 13.11 13.38 4.08
C ALA A 28 13.31 14.60 4.99
N SER A 29 12.20 15.13 5.51
CA SER A 29 12.21 16.22 6.50
C SER A 29 12.99 15.80 7.75
N GLY A 30 14.04 16.57 8.11
CA GLY A 30 14.85 16.29 9.31
C GLY A 30 14.03 16.27 10.60
N LYS A 31 12.89 16.97 10.64
CA LYS A 31 11.93 16.94 11.77
C LYS A 31 11.22 15.59 11.88
N ALA A 32 10.82 15.00 10.75
CA ALA A 32 10.19 13.69 10.71
C ALA A 32 11.16 12.57 11.08
N VAL A 33 12.41 12.65 10.62
CA VAL A 33 13.49 11.71 10.99
C VAL A 33 13.73 11.74 12.50
N MET A 34 13.84 12.93 13.09
CA MET A 34 14.08 13.07 14.53
C MET A 34 12.88 12.60 15.36
N ALA A 35 11.66 12.88 14.93
CA ALA A 35 10.45 12.42 15.61
C ALA A 35 10.31 10.89 15.56
N HIS A 36 10.52 10.30 14.37
CA HIS A 36 10.52 8.85 14.20
C HIS A 36 11.61 8.18 15.04
N HIS A 37 12.85 8.68 14.98
CA HIS A 37 13.95 8.10 15.76
C HIS A 37 13.73 8.25 17.27
N SER A 38 13.13 9.36 17.73
CA SER A 38 12.79 9.57 19.14
C SER A 38 11.76 8.55 19.63
N GLU A 39 10.65 8.37 18.91
CA GLU A 39 9.62 7.39 19.29
C GLU A 39 10.14 5.95 19.16
N TRP A 40 10.88 5.64 18.09
CA TRP A 40 11.53 4.35 17.94
C TRP A 40 12.49 4.05 19.09
N THR A 41 13.29 5.04 19.53
CA THR A 41 14.22 4.85 20.65
C THR A 41 13.50 4.67 21.98
N LYS A 42 12.37 5.35 22.20
CA LYS A 42 11.55 5.14 23.41
C LYS A 42 10.97 3.72 23.44
N GLU A 43 10.50 3.24 22.30
CA GLU A 43 9.77 1.98 22.19
C GLU A 43 10.70 0.76 22.07
N TYR A 44 11.82 0.90 21.33
CA TYR A 44 12.75 -0.18 21.00
C TYR A 44 14.16 0.00 21.59
N GLY A 45 14.54 1.20 22.05
CA GLY A 45 15.90 1.51 22.47
C GLY A 45 16.37 0.68 23.67
N GLY A 46 15.49 0.39 24.62
CA GLY A 46 15.83 -0.46 25.77
C GLY A 46 16.13 -1.91 25.37
N GLU A 47 15.36 -2.47 24.43
CA GLU A 47 15.59 -3.82 23.91
C GLU A 47 16.82 -3.87 23.00
N PHE A 48 17.02 -2.83 22.18
CA PHE A 48 18.21 -2.64 21.36
C PHE A 48 19.48 -2.57 22.21
N LEU A 49 19.49 -1.77 23.29
CA LEU A 49 20.64 -1.66 24.19
C LEU A 49 20.96 -2.98 24.90
N ARG A 50 19.95 -3.72 25.35
CA ARG A 50 20.16 -5.07 25.93
C ARG A 50 20.77 -6.04 24.91
N GLN A 51 20.39 -5.93 23.65
CA GLN A 51 20.89 -6.80 22.59
C GLN A 51 22.30 -6.41 22.11
N MET A 52 22.64 -5.13 22.17
CA MET A 52 23.99 -4.63 21.88
C MET A 52 24.98 -4.94 23.01
N ALA A 53 24.52 -5.27 24.22
CA ALA A 53 25.41 -5.57 25.35
C ALA A 53 26.36 -6.75 25.06
N ALA A 54 25.86 -7.87 24.52
CA ALA A 54 26.67 -9.05 24.22
C ALA A 54 27.77 -8.79 23.15
N PRO A 55 27.46 -8.21 21.96
CA PRO A 55 28.50 -7.90 20.99
C PRO A 55 29.47 -6.81 21.47
N LEU A 56 29.00 -5.82 22.24
CA LEU A 56 29.89 -4.82 22.85
C LEU A 56 30.85 -5.46 23.87
N LEU A 57 30.38 -6.43 24.66
CA LEU A 57 31.23 -7.19 25.58
C LEU A 57 32.24 -8.07 24.83
N LEU A 58 31.86 -8.70 23.72
CA LEU A 58 32.79 -9.47 22.87
C LEU A 58 33.85 -8.58 22.24
N MET A 59 33.47 -7.40 21.75
CA MET A 59 34.42 -6.40 21.23
C MET A 59 35.36 -5.93 22.34
N ALA A 60 34.85 -5.57 23.51
CA ALA A 60 35.64 -5.16 24.67
C ALA A 60 36.61 -6.27 25.13
N ALA A 61 36.18 -7.53 25.14
CA ALA A 61 37.02 -8.67 25.42
C ALA A 61 38.14 -8.84 24.37
N GLY A 62 37.81 -8.69 23.09
CA GLY A 62 38.80 -8.67 22.00
C GLY A 62 39.88 -7.61 22.19
N PHE A 63 39.48 -6.38 22.52
CA PHE A 63 40.41 -5.28 22.84
C PHE A 63 41.25 -5.57 24.09
N ALA A 64 40.64 -6.08 25.17
CA ALA A 64 41.35 -6.44 26.38
C ALA A 64 42.40 -7.54 26.14
N MET A 65 42.10 -8.52 25.27
CA MET A 65 43.05 -9.57 24.88
C MET A 65 44.22 -9.04 24.05
N ILE A 66 43.98 -8.05 23.17
CA ILE A 66 45.04 -7.36 22.44
C ILE A 66 45.94 -6.59 23.42
N ALA A 67 45.35 -5.88 24.38
CA ALA A 67 46.09 -5.15 25.41
C ALA A 67 46.92 -6.10 26.32
N ALA A 68 46.40 -7.30 26.60
CA ALA A 68 47.08 -8.34 27.35
C ALA A 68 48.15 -9.12 26.56
N LYS A 69 48.44 -8.74 25.30
CA LYS A 69 49.42 -9.40 24.41
C LYS A 69 49.16 -10.89 24.16
N LEU A 70 47.89 -11.32 24.21
CA LEU A 70 47.50 -12.68 23.83
C LEU A 70 47.70 -12.91 22.32
N PRO A 71 47.69 -14.19 21.85
CA PRO A 71 47.86 -14.50 20.44
C PRO A 71 46.86 -13.73 19.57
N LYS A 72 47.40 -12.88 18.69
CA LYS A 72 46.64 -12.07 17.72
C LYS A 72 45.55 -12.83 16.93
N PRO A 73 45.70 -14.11 16.53
CA PRO A 73 44.62 -14.80 15.84
C PRO A 73 43.38 -15.00 16.72
N ILE A 74 43.54 -15.24 18.02
CA ILE A 74 42.42 -15.51 18.94
C ILE A 74 41.63 -14.21 19.20
N SER A 75 42.32 -13.09 19.44
CA SER A 75 41.66 -11.80 19.64
C SER A 75 40.95 -11.30 18.37
N ALA A 76 41.55 -11.53 17.20
CA ALA A 76 40.92 -11.22 15.92
C ALA A 76 39.63 -12.03 15.68
N ILE A 77 39.63 -13.33 16.00
CA ILE A 77 38.43 -14.19 15.91
C ILE A 77 37.32 -13.69 16.83
N VAL A 78 37.65 -13.30 18.07
CA VAL A 78 36.64 -12.82 19.03
C VAL A 78 36.02 -11.50 18.59
N MET A 79 36.81 -10.57 18.04
CA MET A 79 36.26 -9.35 17.43
C MET A 79 35.40 -9.65 16.20
N LEU A 80 35.84 -10.56 15.32
CA LEU A 80 35.07 -10.98 14.15
C LEU A 80 33.73 -11.61 14.54
N LEU A 81 33.70 -12.44 15.58
CA LEU A 81 32.46 -13.00 16.11
C LEU A 81 31.53 -11.92 16.68
N GLY A 82 32.08 -10.92 17.37
CA GLY A 82 31.32 -9.75 17.83
C GLY A 82 30.71 -8.95 16.67
N ILE A 83 31.50 -8.68 15.63
CA ILE A 83 31.04 -7.98 14.42
C ILE A 83 29.98 -8.82 13.70
N LEU A 84 30.23 -10.10 13.47
CA LEU A 84 29.30 -11.01 12.79
C LEU A 84 27.99 -11.13 13.57
N TRP A 85 28.05 -11.27 14.90
CA TRP A 85 26.87 -11.26 15.75
C TRP A 85 26.08 -9.95 15.60
N THR A 86 26.77 -8.80 15.59
CA THR A 86 26.15 -7.49 15.40
C THR A 86 25.47 -7.40 14.03
N VAL A 87 26.13 -7.85 12.96
CA VAL A 87 25.58 -7.83 11.59
C VAL A 87 24.39 -8.79 11.46
N VAL A 88 24.49 -10.02 11.98
CA VAL A 88 23.40 -11.01 11.93
C VAL A 88 22.21 -10.54 12.74
N THR A 89 22.43 -10.03 13.97
CA THR A 89 21.33 -9.47 14.77
C THR A 89 20.73 -8.25 14.11
N LEU A 90 21.55 -7.36 13.54
CA LEU A 90 21.05 -6.21 12.79
C LEU A 90 20.17 -6.68 11.62
N ILE A 91 20.62 -7.62 10.77
CA ILE A 91 19.88 -8.11 9.60
C ILE A 91 18.60 -8.85 10.00
N VAL A 92 18.69 -9.83 10.92
CA VAL A 92 17.54 -10.65 11.33
C VAL A 92 16.47 -9.79 12.00
N LYS A 93 16.89 -8.82 12.83
CA LYS A 93 15.93 -7.92 13.47
C LYS A 93 15.52 -6.73 12.62
N THR A 94 16.31 -6.22 11.70
CA THR A 94 15.77 -5.25 10.73
C THR A 94 14.70 -5.96 9.92
N ALA A 95 14.98 -7.12 9.33
CA ALA A 95 13.98 -7.89 8.58
C ALA A 95 12.74 -8.27 9.42
N GLY A 96 12.90 -8.59 10.71
CA GLY A 96 11.80 -8.99 11.60
C GLY A 96 11.04 -7.84 12.30
N ASN A 97 11.74 -6.80 12.78
CA ASN A 97 11.14 -5.67 13.49
C ASN A 97 10.62 -4.58 12.54
N PHE A 98 11.08 -4.48 11.28
CA PHE A 98 10.46 -3.57 10.30
C PHE A 98 8.98 -3.90 10.03
N ARG A 99 8.49 -5.07 10.48
CA ARG A 99 7.10 -5.49 10.37
C ARG A 99 6.29 -5.31 11.65
N GLN A 100 6.77 -4.48 12.58
CA GLN A 100 6.03 -4.04 13.75
C GLN A 100 6.07 -2.53 13.89
N MET A 101 4.91 -1.91 14.06
CA MET A 101 4.78 -0.46 14.18
C MET A 101 3.78 -0.14 15.28
N SER A 102 4.18 0.74 16.20
CA SER A 102 3.26 1.25 17.22
C SER A 102 2.28 2.26 16.63
N VAL A 103 1.15 2.45 17.30
CA VAL A 103 0.12 3.44 16.90
C VAL A 103 0.72 4.86 16.84
N ARG A 104 1.62 5.20 17.78
CA ARG A 104 2.29 6.51 17.83
C ARG A 104 3.31 6.69 16.70
N GLU A 105 4.03 5.65 16.33
CA GLU A 105 4.93 5.70 15.18
C GLU A 105 4.14 5.96 13.89
N LEU A 106 3.01 5.27 13.70
CA LEU A 106 2.14 5.53 12.56
C LEU A 106 1.62 6.98 12.57
N GLU A 107 1.18 7.49 13.71
CA GLU A 107 0.70 8.88 13.86
C GLU A 107 1.75 9.91 13.41
N VAL A 108 3.02 9.70 13.80
CA VAL A 108 4.13 10.59 13.43
C VAL A 108 4.51 10.48 11.96
N LEU A 109 4.45 9.27 11.40
CA LEU A 109 4.83 9.02 10.01
C LEU A 109 3.73 9.41 9.02
N LEU A 110 2.45 9.31 9.40
CA LEU A 110 1.30 9.48 8.53
C LEU A 110 1.32 10.77 7.69
N PRO A 111 1.69 11.96 8.21
CA PRO A 111 1.75 13.18 7.41
C PRO A 111 2.81 13.16 6.30
N GLU A 112 3.84 12.33 6.44
CA GLU A 112 4.98 12.20 5.53
C GLU A 112 4.84 11.01 4.56
N LEU A 113 3.90 10.11 4.85
CA LEU A 113 3.46 9.07 3.93
C LEU A 113 2.67 9.73 2.81
N LYS A 114 3.16 9.60 1.57
CA LYS A 114 2.56 10.22 0.38
C LYS A 114 1.34 9.42 -0.09
N PHE A 115 0.34 9.28 0.77
CA PHE A 115 -0.92 8.66 0.39
C PHE A 115 -1.89 9.69 -0.17
N GLU A 116 -2.60 9.29 -1.23
CA GLU A 116 -3.70 10.02 -1.83
C GLU A 116 -4.98 9.15 -1.82
N GLY A 117 -6.14 9.80 -1.94
CA GLY A 117 -7.43 9.13 -2.10
C GLY A 117 -7.75 8.08 -1.02
N VAL A 118 -8.01 6.84 -1.46
CA VAL A 118 -8.39 5.70 -0.61
C VAL A 118 -7.25 5.28 0.31
N GLY A 119 -6.00 5.27 -0.18
CA GLY A 119 -4.84 4.87 0.64
C GLY A 119 -4.66 5.76 1.87
N ARG A 120 -4.95 7.07 1.74
CA ARG A 120 -4.87 8.00 2.86
C ARG A 120 -6.01 7.77 3.86
N ALA A 121 -7.23 7.63 3.35
CA ALA A 121 -8.39 7.32 4.18
C ALA A 121 -8.18 6.02 4.97
N TYR A 122 -7.61 4.99 4.32
CA TYR A 122 -7.25 3.73 4.96
C TYR A 122 -6.23 3.93 6.08
N ALA A 123 -5.12 4.61 5.81
CA ALA A 123 -4.06 4.81 6.81
C ALA A 123 -4.55 5.63 8.03
N GLU A 124 -5.36 6.67 7.80
CA GLU A 124 -6.03 7.43 8.86
C GLU A 124 -7.01 6.57 9.66
N THR A 125 -7.74 5.67 9.00
CA THR A 125 -8.69 4.77 9.68
C THR A 125 -7.97 3.71 10.49
N VAL A 126 -6.89 3.12 9.97
CA VAL A 126 -6.02 2.20 10.73
C VAL A 126 -5.52 2.89 11.98
N LEU A 127 -5.02 4.14 11.87
CA LEU A 127 -4.61 4.92 13.03
C LEU A 127 -5.75 5.07 14.06
N ALA A 128 -6.95 5.44 13.61
CA ALA A 128 -8.13 5.57 14.46
C ALA A 128 -8.50 4.26 15.17
N VAL A 129 -8.39 3.11 14.49
CA VAL A 129 -8.64 1.78 15.09
C VAL A 129 -7.67 1.49 16.25
N GLY A 130 -6.41 1.86 16.13
CA GLY A 130 -5.42 1.65 17.21
C GLY A 130 -5.54 2.63 18.37
N GLN A 131 -6.15 3.80 18.14
CA GLN A 131 -6.45 4.79 19.18
C GLN A 131 -7.78 4.49 19.90
N ALA A 132 -8.71 3.82 19.23
CA ALA A 132 -10.01 3.45 19.79
C ALA A 132 -9.92 2.35 20.86
N SER A 133 -10.80 2.44 21.86
CA SER A 133 -10.90 1.45 22.96
C SER A 133 -11.75 0.24 22.57
N LEU A 134 -11.37 -0.45 21.48
CA LEU A 134 -12.07 -1.64 20.97
C LEU A 134 -11.61 -2.92 21.67
N SER A 135 -12.50 -3.92 21.76
CA SER A 135 -12.11 -5.29 22.10
C SER A 135 -11.13 -5.84 21.05
N GLU A 136 -10.30 -6.80 21.44
CA GLU A 136 -9.32 -7.40 20.53
C GLU A 136 -9.97 -8.04 19.29
N GLU A 137 -11.11 -8.71 19.50
CA GLU A 137 -11.91 -9.32 18.43
C GLU A 137 -12.45 -8.27 17.44
N MET A 138 -13.15 -7.23 17.94
CA MET A 138 -13.72 -6.17 17.10
C MET A 138 -12.63 -5.42 16.33
N ARG A 139 -11.48 -5.24 16.96
CA ARG A 139 -10.32 -4.60 16.36
C ARG A 139 -9.74 -5.44 15.22
N SER A 140 -9.54 -6.73 15.44
CA SER A 140 -9.06 -7.67 14.43
C SER A 140 -10.02 -7.73 13.24
N GLU A 141 -11.32 -7.85 13.50
CA GLU A 141 -12.37 -7.82 12.46
C GLU A 141 -12.32 -6.52 11.66
N THR A 142 -12.26 -5.37 12.34
CA THR A 142 -12.18 -4.06 11.68
C THR A 142 -10.94 -3.94 10.79
N LEU A 143 -9.77 -4.36 11.27
CA LEU A 143 -8.53 -4.32 10.49
C LEU A 143 -8.57 -5.28 9.29
N GLN A 144 -9.15 -6.46 9.43
CA GLN A 144 -9.33 -7.41 8.33
C GLN A 144 -10.24 -6.86 7.24
N GLU A 145 -11.37 -6.25 7.60
CA GLU A 145 -12.28 -5.63 6.62
C GLU A 145 -11.64 -4.42 5.95
N LEU A 146 -10.87 -3.59 6.67
CA LEU A 146 -10.11 -2.49 6.08
C LEU A 146 -9.02 -3.00 5.11
N LYS A 147 -8.35 -4.11 5.45
CA LYS A 147 -7.39 -4.76 4.56
C LYS A 147 -8.06 -5.22 3.27
N ARG A 148 -9.21 -5.87 3.37
CA ARG A 148 -10.02 -6.29 2.21
C ARG A 148 -10.39 -5.11 1.31
N VAL A 149 -10.73 -3.96 1.88
CA VAL A 149 -11.01 -2.74 1.08
C VAL A 149 -9.79 -2.31 0.27
N MET A 150 -8.59 -2.37 0.87
CA MET A 150 -7.37 -2.02 0.16
C MET A 150 -7.06 -3.02 -0.96
N ASP A 151 -7.27 -4.32 -0.73
CA ASP A 151 -7.15 -5.34 -1.79
C ASP A 151 -8.08 -5.01 -2.97
N GLU A 152 -9.34 -4.62 -2.70
CA GLU A 152 -10.28 -4.22 -3.76
C GLU A 152 -9.91 -2.90 -4.44
N HIS A 153 -9.33 -1.94 -3.71
CA HIS A 153 -8.83 -0.71 -4.30
C HIS A 153 -7.67 -0.98 -5.28
N GLU A 154 -6.72 -1.85 -4.92
CA GLU A 154 -5.64 -2.26 -5.82
C GLU A 154 -6.17 -2.98 -7.07
N ARG A 155 -7.21 -3.80 -6.92
CA ARG A 155 -7.90 -4.42 -8.07
C ARG A 155 -8.54 -3.40 -8.99
N ILE A 156 -9.19 -2.37 -8.44
CA ILE A 156 -9.74 -1.25 -9.24
C ILE A 156 -8.62 -0.54 -9.98
N GLU A 157 -7.53 -0.15 -9.31
CA GLU A 157 -6.44 0.57 -9.94
C GLU A 157 -5.78 -0.25 -11.05
N SER A 158 -5.59 -1.56 -10.83
CA SER A 158 -5.10 -2.47 -11.88
C SER A 158 -6.05 -2.56 -13.08
N ALA A 159 -7.37 -2.62 -12.83
CA ALA A 159 -8.37 -2.62 -13.90
C ALA A 159 -8.38 -1.27 -14.67
N ARG A 160 -8.26 -0.15 -13.97
CA ARG A 160 -8.16 1.19 -14.57
C ARG A 160 -6.91 1.34 -15.42
N GLU A 161 -5.77 0.83 -14.96
CA GLU A 161 -4.52 0.85 -15.73
C GLU A 161 -4.65 0.07 -17.05
N ARG A 162 -5.29 -1.11 -17.01
CA ARG A 162 -5.60 -1.89 -18.21
C ARG A 162 -6.51 -1.13 -19.18
N LEU A 163 -7.61 -0.55 -18.69
CA LEU A 163 -8.53 0.24 -19.51
C LEU A 163 -7.85 1.50 -20.09
N SER A 164 -6.97 2.14 -19.33
CA SER A 164 -6.23 3.32 -19.79
C SER A 164 -5.28 3.01 -20.95
N THR A 165 -4.76 1.78 -21.02
CA THR A 165 -3.90 1.35 -22.12
C THR A 165 -4.69 1.26 -23.43
N GLY A 166 -5.92 0.70 -23.40
CA GLY A 166 -6.80 0.66 -24.57
C GLY A 166 -7.33 2.02 -25.01
N ALA A 167 -7.51 2.96 -24.07
CA ALA A 167 -7.99 4.31 -24.37
C ALA A 167 -6.94 5.22 -25.06
N ARG A 168 -5.64 4.94 -24.90
CA ARG A 168 -4.56 5.74 -25.53
C ARG A 168 -4.59 5.68 -27.06
N ASP A 169 -5.06 4.57 -27.61
CA ASP A 169 -5.11 4.34 -29.06
C ASP A 169 -6.36 4.98 -29.70
N ARG A 170 -7.26 5.56 -28.92
CA ARG A 170 -8.53 6.15 -29.42
C ARG A 170 -8.33 7.23 -30.49
N PRO A 171 -7.42 8.21 -30.34
CA PRO A 171 -7.21 9.22 -31.38
C PRO A 171 -6.70 8.61 -32.69
N GLU A 172 -5.80 7.61 -32.59
CA GLU A 172 -5.24 6.91 -33.76
C GLU A 172 -6.32 6.08 -34.47
N LEU A 173 -7.20 5.40 -33.71
CA LEU A 173 -8.34 4.68 -34.25
C LEU A 173 -9.36 5.60 -34.95
N LEU A 174 -9.62 6.78 -34.38
CA LEU A 174 -10.48 7.78 -35.02
C LEU A 174 -9.90 8.26 -36.35
N GLU A 175 -8.60 8.56 -36.40
CA GLU A 175 -7.91 8.92 -37.63
C GLU A 175 -7.94 7.78 -38.66
N GLU A 176 -7.75 6.53 -38.21
CA GLU A 176 -7.86 5.36 -39.07
C GLU A 176 -9.26 5.20 -39.68
N VAL A 177 -10.32 5.34 -38.89
CA VAL A 177 -11.71 5.30 -39.36
C VAL A 177 -11.97 6.39 -40.40
N ILE A 178 -11.54 7.64 -40.14
CA ILE A 178 -11.68 8.75 -41.09
C ILE A 178 -10.93 8.46 -42.40
N ARG A 179 -9.69 7.96 -42.29
CA ARG A 179 -8.85 7.62 -43.43
C ARG A 179 -9.44 6.48 -44.27
N LEU A 180 -9.94 5.42 -43.64
CA LEU A 180 -10.56 4.27 -44.32
C LEU A 180 -11.85 4.67 -45.02
N LYS A 181 -12.66 5.52 -44.38
CA LYS A 181 -13.88 6.08 -44.98
C LYS A 181 -13.56 6.88 -46.25
N GLY A 182 -12.55 7.77 -46.19
CA GLY A 182 -12.09 8.53 -47.35
C GLY A 182 -11.54 7.66 -48.50
N LYS A 183 -10.81 6.58 -48.18
CA LYS A 183 -10.33 5.60 -49.17
C LYS A 183 -11.47 4.81 -49.82
N MET A 184 -12.49 4.41 -49.04
CA MET A 184 -13.68 3.73 -49.55
C MET A 184 -14.47 4.62 -50.53
N GLU A 185 -14.66 5.90 -50.19
CA GLU A 185 -15.41 6.87 -51.01
C GLU A 185 -14.66 7.20 -52.32
N SER A 186 -13.33 7.28 -52.28
CA SER A 186 -12.50 7.60 -53.45
C SER A 186 -12.15 6.39 -54.33
N ALA A 187 -12.30 5.16 -53.84
CA ALA A 187 -12.02 3.94 -54.59
C ALA A 187 -12.95 3.79 -55.81
N LYS A 188 -12.36 3.62 -57.00
CA LYS A 188 -13.09 3.39 -58.27
C LYS A 188 -13.34 1.91 -58.55
N ASP A 189 -12.45 1.05 -58.05
CA ASP A 189 -12.56 -0.40 -58.17
C ASP A 189 -13.52 -0.98 -57.12
N ALA A 190 -14.37 -1.90 -57.55
CA ALA A 190 -15.40 -2.50 -56.71
C ALA A 190 -14.82 -3.43 -55.64
N GLU A 191 -13.76 -4.15 -55.98
CA GLU A 191 -13.08 -5.09 -55.06
C GLU A 191 -12.31 -4.31 -53.98
N ALA A 192 -11.54 -3.29 -54.36
CA ALA A 192 -10.89 -2.38 -53.41
C ALA A 192 -11.90 -1.69 -52.48
N ARG A 193 -13.06 -1.28 -52.99
CA ARG A 193 -14.13 -0.67 -52.16
C ARG A 193 -14.70 -1.67 -51.14
N ALA A 194 -14.82 -2.95 -51.50
CA ALA A 194 -15.27 -3.99 -50.58
C ALA A 194 -14.24 -4.24 -49.46
N LEU A 195 -12.96 -4.32 -49.79
CA LEU A 195 -11.88 -4.49 -48.80
C LEU A 195 -11.78 -3.31 -47.82
N PHE A 196 -11.94 -2.07 -48.32
CA PHE A 196 -11.96 -0.90 -47.43
C PHE A 196 -13.18 -0.88 -46.53
N ARG A 197 -14.33 -1.40 -46.99
CA ARG A 197 -15.53 -1.53 -46.15
C ARG A 197 -15.31 -2.52 -45.01
N GLU A 198 -14.71 -3.68 -45.29
CA GLU A 198 -14.39 -4.68 -44.26
C GLU A 198 -13.39 -4.13 -43.25
N SER A 199 -12.34 -3.46 -43.72
CA SER A 199 -11.36 -2.80 -42.84
C SER A 199 -12.01 -1.70 -41.98
N LEU A 200 -12.95 -0.94 -42.55
CA LEU A 200 -13.71 0.08 -41.83
C LEU A 200 -14.59 -0.54 -40.74
N ASP A 201 -15.27 -1.65 -41.02
CA ASP A 201 -16.12 -2.37 -40.07
C ASP A 201 -15.31 -2.88 -38.86
N VAL A 202 -14.12 -3.43 -39.12
CA VAL A 202 -13.17 -3.82 -38.05
C VAL A 202 -12.72 -2.61 -37.22
N ALA A 203 -12.35 -1.50 -37.88
CA ALA A 203 -11.91 -0.29 -37.19
C ALA A 203 -13.04 0.35 -36.35
N GLN A 204 -14.28 0.32 -36.85
CA GLN A 204 -15.47 0.79 -36.14
C GLN A 204 -15.77 -0.09 -34.91
N THR A 205 -15.71 -1.42 -35.07
CA THR A 205 -15.89 -2.35 -33.94
C THR A 205 -14.84 -2.09 -32.84
N ARG A 206 -13.59 -1.82 -33.22
CA ARG A 206 -12.54 -1.44 -32.25
C ARG A 206 -12.82 -0.11 -31.59
N LEU A 207 -13.23 0.91 -32.35
CA LEU A 207 -13.59 2.21 -31.79
C LEU A 207 -14.75 2.10 -30.79
N ASP A 208 -15.81 1.39 -31.15
CA ASP A 208 -16.96 1.13 -30.27
C ASP A 208 -16.52 0.41 -28.99
N SER A 209 -15.61 -0.57 -29.10
CA SER A 209 -15.04 -1.25 -27.93
C SER A 209 -14.30 -0.31 -26.99
N THR A 210 -13.53 0.64 -27.53
CA THR A 210 -12.79 1.65 -26.76
C THR A 210 -13.74 2.63 -26.07
N GLU A 211 -14.87 2.97 -26.69
CA GLU A 211 -15.89 3.83 -26.06
C GLU A 211 -16.62 3.12 -24.92
N HIS A 212 -16.90 1.82 -25.05
CA HIS A 212 -17.42 1.01 -23.94
C HIS A 212 -16.41 0.93 -22.77
N GLN A 213 -15.12 0.80 -23.06
CA GLN A 213 -14.05 0.81 -22.05
C GLN A 213 -14.00 2.13 -21.26
N ALA A 214 -14.25 3.26 -21.90
CA ALA A 214 -14.29 4.56 -21.21
C ALA A 214 -15.41 4.61 -20.15
N ALA A 215 -16.61 4.11 -20.49
CA ALA A 215 -17.73 4.04 -19.55
C ALA A 215 -17.43 3.11 -18.36
N PHE A 216 -16.72 1.99 -18.58
CA PHE A 216 -16.23 1.14 -17.49
C PHE A 216 -15.22 1.86 -16.59
N GLY A 217 -14.34 2.67 -17.18
CA GLY A 217 -13.38 3.50 -16.43
C GLY A 217 -14.06 4.47 -15.48
N GLU A 218 -15.07 5.21 -15.96
CA GLU A 218 -15.86 6.14 -15.12
C GLU A 218 -16.60 5.40 -13.98
N ARG A 219 -17.15 4.22 -14.28
CA ARG A 219 -17.81 3.40 -13.25
C ARG A 219 -16.84 2.95 -12.17
N LEU A 220 -15.62 2.52 -12.54
CA LEU A 220 -14.59 2.13 -11.59
C LEU A 220 -14.12 3.29 -10.72
N GLU A 221 -14.00 4.50 -11.28
CA GLU A 221 -13.67 5.70 -10.52
C GLU A 221 -14.75 6.05 -9.49
N ALA A 222 -16.04 5.98 -9.89
CA ALA A 222 -17.14 6.17 -8.96
C ALA A 222 -17.14 5.11 -7.83
N GLN A 223 -16.79 3.85 -8.15
CA GLN A 223 -16.66 2.78 -7.15
C GLN A 223 -15.49 3.02 -6.19
N ALA A 224 -14.34 3.50 -6.68
CA ALA A 224 -13.21 3.87 -5.83
C ALA A 224 -13.56 5.01 -4.85
N GLU A 225 -14.29 6.03 -5.31
CA GLU A 225 -14.77 7.11 -4.45
C GLU A 225 -15.77 6.61 -3.39
N LEU A 226 -16.68 5.71 -3.77
CA LEU A 226 -17.59 5.08 -2.81
C LEU A 226 -16.84 4.25 -1.76
N LEU A 227 -15.78 3.52 -2.12
CA LEU A 227 -14.93 2.84 -1.16
C LEU A 227 -14.27 3.85 -0.21
N ARG A 228 -13.69 4.93 -0.74
CA ARG A 228 -13.07 6.00 0.06
C ARG A 228 -14.03 6.55 1.11
N GLN A 229 -15.25 6.92 0.71
CA GLN A 229 -16.26 7.46 1.62
C GLN A 229 -16.68 6.46 2.71
N SER A 230 -16.64 5.17 2.40
CA SER A 230 -17.01 4.13 3.37
C SER A 230 -15.94 3.95 4.43
N VAL A 231 -14.68 3.99 4.02
CA VAL A 231 -13.53 3.98 4.94
C VAL A 231 -13.55 5.21 5.84
N LEU A 232 -13.79 6.40 5.27
CA LEU A 232 -13.93 7.63 6.05
C LEU A 232 -15.08 7.55 7.06
N ARG A 233 -16.22 6.95 6.68
CA ARG A 233 -17.33 6.73 7.62
C ARG A 233 -16.94 5.82 8.79
N VAL A 234 -16.14 4.78 8.56
CA VAL A 234 -15.60 3.95 9.64
C VAL A 234 -14.72 4.78 10.56
N ARG A 235 -13.79 5.57 10.01
CA ARG A 235 -12.95 6.50 10.78
C ARG A 235 -13.77 7.46 11.63
N ASP A 236 -14.78 8.09 11.03
CA ASP A 236 -15.63 9.07 11.70
C ASP A 236 -16.48 8.42 12.80
N THR A 237 -16.85 7.15 12.64
CA THR A 237 -17.53 6.38 13.69
C THR A 237 -16.57 6.08 14.85
N LEU A 238 -15.31 5.77 14.56
CA LEU A 238 -14.28 5.47 15.56
C LEU A 238 -13.79 6.71 16.32
N SER A 239 -13.93 7.91 15.75
CA SER A 239 -13.52 9.17 16.39
C SER A 239 -14.58 9.74 17.34
N LEU A 240 -15.78 9.14 17.40
CA LEU A 240 -16.82 9.57 18.32
C LEU A 240 -16.44 9.21 19.77
N PRO A 241 -16.64 10.14 20.74
CA PRO A 241 -16.15 10.00 22.12
C PRO A 241 -16.82 8.89 22.96
N SER A 242 -17.75 8.11 22.40
CA SER A 242 -18.60 7.17 23.14
C SER A 242 -18.59 5.73 22.63
N VAL A 243 -17.60 5.31 21.82
CA VAL A 243 -17.47 3.89 21.42
C VAL A 243 -17.02 3.03 22.61
N ASP A 244 -17.87 2.91 23.62
CA ASP A 244 -17.81 1.92 24.67
C ASP A 244 -18.39 0.61 24.12
N THR A 245 -17.56 -0.43 24.22
CA THR A 245 -17.76 -1.77 23.63
C THR A 245 -19.08 -2.46 24.01
N SER A 246 -19.81 -1.97 25.02
CA SER A 246 -21.08 -2.53 25.48
C SER A 246 -22.33 -1.96 24.79
N THR A 247 -22.27 -0.76 24.20
CA THR A 247 -23.48 -0.06 23.70
C THR A 247 -23.36 0.45 22.26
N ASP A 248 -22.17 0.83 21.79
CA ASP A 248 -21.97 1.53 20.51
C ASP A 248 -21.33 0.68 19.39
N GLY A 249 -21.07 -0.61 19.62
CA GLY A 249 -20.57 -1.53 18.58
C GLY A 249 -21.50 -1.69 17.37
N GLY A 250 -22.79 -1.34 17.51
CA GLY A 250 -23.77 -1.39 16.42
C GLY A 250 -23.46 -0.44 15.26
N ALA A 251 -23.04 0.80 15.56
CA ALA A 251 -22.71 1.79 14.52
C ALA A 251 -21.47 1.40 13.73
N LEU A 252 -20.43 0.91 14.41
CA LEU A 252 -19.22 0.40 13.78
C LEU A 252 -19.51 -0.83 12.91
N ARG A 253 -20.28 -1.80 13.43
CA ARG A 253 -20.71 -2.97 12.63
C ARG A 253 -21.52 -2.56 11.41
N GLN A 254 -22.39 -1.55 11.52
CA GLN A 254 -23.14 -1.03 10.37
C GLN A 254 -22.22 -0.37 9.35
N ALA A 255 -21.22 0.40 9.78
CA ALA A 255 -20.23 0.99 8.90
C ALA A 255 -19.39 -0.10 8.20
N LEU A 256 -18.96 -1.13 8.93
CA LEU A 256 -18.26 -2.30 8.39
C LEU A 256 -19.12 -3.10 7.41
N ALA A 257 -20.40 -3.33 7.71
CA ALA A 257 -21.32 -3.98 6.79
C ALA A 257 -21.49 -3.19 5.48
N SER A 258 -21.57 -1.85 5.57
CA SER A 258 -21.58 -0.98 4.39
C SER A 258 -20.29 -1.08 3.59
N VAL A 259 -19.14 -1.17 4.26
CA VAL A 259 -17.84 -1.37 3.62
C VAL A 259 -17.80 -2.71 2.89
N ARG A 260 -18.19 -3.80 3.55
CA ARG A 260 -18.21 -5.15 2.98
C ARG A 260 -19.14 -5.25 1.76
N SER A 261 -20.36 -4.71 1.87
CA SER A 261 -21.31 -4.69 0.76
C SER A 261 -20.75 -3.91 -0.46
N ARG A 262 -20.00 -2.83 -0.22
CA ARG A 262 -19.37 -2.06 -1.31
C ARG A 262 -18.15 -2.78 -1.90
N ALA A 263 -17.33 -3.43 -1.08
CA ALA A 263 -16.24 -4.27 -1.55
C ALA A 263 -16.77 -5.40 -2.47
N GLU A 264 -17.88 -6.03 -2.11
CA GLU A 264 -18.53 -7.06 -2.95
C GLU A 264 -19.11 -6.49 -4.26
N ALA A 265 -19.64 -5.26 -4.23
CA ALA A 265 -20.12 -4.58 -5.44
C ALA A 265 -18.97 -4.21 -6.39
N VAL A 266 -17.84 -3.79 -5.83
CA VAL A 266 -16.59 -3.50 -6.56
C VAL A 266 -16.06 -4.77 -7.20
N GLU A 267 -15.97 -5.86 -6.45
CA GLU A 267 -15.49 -7.15 -6.94
C GLU A 267 -16.28 -7.59 -8.18
N LYS A 268 -17.61 -7.48 -8.13
CA LYS A 268 -18.48 -7.76 -9.29
C LYS A 268 -18.20 -6.83 -10.47
N ALA A 269 -18.05 -5.52 -10.23
CA ALA A 269 -17.75 -4.56 -11.28
C ALA A 269 -16.37 -4.82 -11.94
N VAL A 270 -15.37 -5.21 -11.15
CA VAL A 270 -14.06 -5.59 -11.66
C VAL A 270 -14.13 -6.90 -12.45
N GLN A 271 -14.90 -7.89 -11.99
CA GLN A 271 -15.12 -9.14 -12.73
C GLN A 271 -15.81 -8.90 -14.09
N GLU A 272 -16.81 -8.01 -14.14
CA GLU A 272 -17.45 -7.60 -15.40
C GLU A 272 -16.40 -7.05 -16.39
N VAL A 273 -15.50 -6.18 -15.92
CA VAL A 273 -14.41 -5.61 -16.73
C VAL A 273 -13.38 -6.66 -17.16
N GLN A 274 -13.09 -7.65 -16.30
CA GLN A 274 -12.15 -8.72 -16.63
C GLN A 274 -12.72 -9.79 -17.57
N SER A 275 -14.04 -9.95 -17.59
CA SER A 275 -14.75 -10.91 -18.44
C SER A 275 -14.98 -10.43 -19.87
N TRP A 276 -14.61 -9.18 -20.15
CA TRP A 276 -14.70 -8.52 -21.45
C TRP A 276 -13.42 -8.76 -22.26
#